data_AF-A0AAW3Q1I5-F1
#
_entry.id   AF-A0AAW3Q1I5-F1
#
_cell.length_a   1.000
_cell.length_b   1.000
_cell.length_c   1.000
_cell.angle_alpha   90.00
_cell.angle_beta   90.00
_cell.angle_gamma   90.00
#
_symmetry.space_group_name_H-M   'P 1'
#
loop_
_entity.id
_entity.type
_entity.pdbx_description
1 polymer ?
#
loop_
_entity_poly.entity_id
_entity_poly.type
_entity_poly.pdbx_seq_one_letter_code
_entity_poly.pdbx_strand_id
1 'polypeptide(L)' 'MMKIYARVDDDVVVEIIEPVTDDLGNEVPIEDRFTPEIVKQMVDVTGLSPTPACWWTYLNGEFSAP' A
#
# COMPACT_ATOMS: atom_id res chain seq x y z
N MET A 1 6.28 -8.63 -10.50
CA MET A 1 5.14 -7.71 -10.61
C MET A 1 5.39 -6.62 -9.60
N MET A 2 5.20 -5.36 -10.00
CA MET A 2 5.47 -4.22 -9.13
C MET A 2 4.48 -4.16 -7.97
N LYS A 3 4.95 -3.77 -6.78
CA LYS A 3 4.15 -3.76 -5.56
C LYS A 3 3.37 -2.47 -5.39
N ILE A 4 2.10 -2.62 -5.02
CA ILE A 4 1.20 -1.53 -4.67
C ILE A 4 0.82 -1.76 -3.21
N TYR A 5 0.93 -0.71 -2.40
CA TYR A 5 0.60 -0.78 -0.99
C TYR A 5 -0.53 0.18 -0.64
N ALA A 6 -1.43 -0.23 0.23
CA ALA A 6 -2.31 0.68 0.94
C ALA A 6 -1.67 1.03 2.28
N ARG A 7 -1.48 2.31 2.59
CA ARG A 7 -1.15 2.75 3.95
C ARG A 7 -2.43 2.83 4.76
N VAL A 8 -2.49 2.06 5.83
CA VAL A 8 -3.64 1.99 6.73
C VAL A 8 -3.30 2.68 8.05
N ASP A 9 -4.14 3.62 8.45
CA ASP A 9 -4.06 4.32 9.73
C ASP A 9 -5.46 4.35 10.35
N ASP A 10 -5.56 3.98 11.63
CA ASP A 10 -6.84 3.82 12.35
C ASP A 10 -7.89 3.00 11.56
N ASP A 11 -7.48 1.83 11.05
CA ASP A 11 -8.29 0.93 10.21
C ASP A 11 -8.82 1.55 8.91
N VAL A 12 -8.31 2.70 8.48
CA VAL A 12 -8.71 3.39 7.25
C VAL A 12 -7.53 3.51 6.29
N VAL A 13 -7.76 3.24 5.00
CA VAL A 13 -6.79 3.51 3.95
C VAL A 13 -6.64 5.01 3.78
N VAL A 14 -5.47 5.54 4.13
CA VAL A 14 -5.17 6.97 4.03
C VAL A 14 -4.41 7.31 2.75
N GLU A 15 -3.74 6.34 2.13
CA GLU A 15 -2.90 6.55 0.96
C GLU A 15 -2.74 5.25 0.16
N ILE A 16 -2.70 5.38 -1.17
CA ILE A 16 -2.27 4.30 -2.08
C ILE A 16 -0.87 4.64 -2.59
N ILE A 17 0.06 3.74 -2.35
CA ILE A 17 1.47 3.88 -2.68
C ILE A 17 1.73 3.10 -3.96
N GLU A 18 1.89 3.85 -5.04
CA GLU A 18 2.29 3.31 -6.34
C GLU A 18 3.75 2.83 -6.33
N PRO A 19 4.12 1.91 -7.24
CA PRO A 19 5.51 1.51 -7.43
C PRO A 19 6.37 2.68 -7.87
N VAL A 20 7.62 2.68 -7.44
CA VAL A 20 8.67 3.60 -7.92
C VAL A 20 9.81 2.76 -8.45
N THR A 21 10.37 3.14 -9.60
CA THR A 21 11.50 2.45 -10.21
C THR A 21 12.77 3.31 -10.20
N ASP A 22 13.92 2.66 -10.15
CA ASP A 22 15.22 3.29 -10.39
C ASP A 22 15.44 3.60 -11.89
N ASP A 23 16.60 4.18 -12.23
CA ASP A 23 16.99 4.50 -13.62
C ASP A 23 17.15 3.26 -14.52
N LEU A 24 17.23 2.06 -13.93
CA LEU A 24 17.32 0.78 -14.63
C LEU A 24 15.95 0.10 -14.76
N GLY A 25 14.88 0.70 -14.24
CA GLY A 25 13.52 0.16 -14.25
C GLY A 25 13.25 -0.89 -13.18
N ASN A 26 14.16 -1.10 -12.23
CA ASN A 26 13.91 -1.99 -11.10
C ASN A 26 13.04 -1.27 -10.07
N GLU A 27 12.09 -1.98 -9.49
CA GLU A 27 11.30 -1.45 -8.38
C GLU A 27 12.20 -1.18 -7.17
N VAL A 28 12.07 0.03 -6.61
CA VAL A 28 12.72 0.42 -5.37
C VAL A 28 11.91 -0.16 -4.20
N PRO A 29 12.50 -1.01 -3.34
CA PRO A 29 11.83 -1.58 -2.17
C PRO A 29 11.20 -0.52 -1.29
N ILE A 30 10.10 -0.86 -0.63
CA ILE A 30 9.35 0.11 0.18
C ILE A 30 10.13 0.52 1.43
N GLU A 31 10.96 -0.39 1.94
CA GLU A 31 11.88 -0.19 3.06
C GLU A 31 13.00 0.82 2.74
N ASP A 32 13.33 0.99 1.45
CA ASP A 32 14.32 1.97 1.00
C ASP A 32 13.68 3.35 0.72
N ARG A 33 12.34 3.43 0.69
CA ARG A 33 11.57 4.64 0.38
C ARG A 33 11.02 5.33 1.62
N PHE A 34 10.67 4.57 2.66
CA PHE A 34 9.97 5.07 3.86
C PHE A 34 10.60 4.54 5.16
N THR A 35 10.31 5.21 6.27
CA THR A 35 10.79 4.74 7.59
C THR A 35 10.09 3.44 8.01
N PRO A 36 10.70 2.62 8.89
CA PRO A 36 10.08 1.38 9.36
C PRO A 36 8.71 1.57 10.01
N GLU A 37 8.44 2.73 10.62
CA GLU A 37 7.14 3.05 11.22
C GLU A 37 6.04 3.17 10.15
N ILE A 38 6.34 3.83 9.03
CA ILE A 38 5.42 3.96 7.90
C ILE A 38 5.25 2.62 7.17
N VAL A 39 6.33 1.85 7.00
CA VAL A 39 6.27 0.53 6.36
C VAL A 39 5.38 -0.44 7.15
N LYS A 40 5.39 -0.38 8.48
CA LYS A 40 4.49 -1.20 9.32
C LYS A 40 3.00 -0.91 9.11
N GLN A 41 2.66 0.27 8.59
CA GLN A 41 1.29 0.65 8.27
C GLN A 41 0.87 0.19 6.86
N MET A 42 1.77 -0.39 6.07
CA MET A 42 1.51 -0.75 4.68
C MET A 42 1.00 -2.18 4.56
N VAL A 43 -0.07 -2.33 3.79
CA VAL A 43 -0.65 -3.62 3.40
C VAL A 43 -0.43 -3.79 1.90
N ASP A 44 0.15 -4.91 1.50
CA ASP A 44 0.31 -5.28 0.09
C ASP A 44 -1.06 -5.52 -0.53
N VAL A 45 -1.40 -4.74 -1.56
CA VAL A 45 -2.66 -4.83 -2.29
C VAL A 45 -2.44 -5.19 -3.77
N THR A 46 -1.25 -5.69 -4.12
CA THR A 46 -0.92 -6.05 -5.49
C THR A 46 -1.85 -7.12 -6.03
N GLY A 47 -2.54 -6.79 -7.13
CA GLY A 47 -3.44 -7.72 -7.82
C GLY A 47 -4.78 -7.93 -7.12
N LEU A 48 -5.08 -7.20 -6.03
CA LEU A 48 -6.42 -7.20 -5.45
C LEU A 48 -7.43 -6.56 -6.39
N SER A 49 -8.62 -7.16 -6.46
CA SER A 49 -9.75 -6.70 -7.26
C SER A 49 -11.03 -6.81 -6.41
N PRO A 50 -11.72 -5.68 -6.11
CA PRO A 50 -11.33 -4.32 -6.46
C PRO A 50 -10.03 -3.88 -5.75
N THR A 51 -9.26 -3.02 -6.39
CA THR A 51 -8.11 -2.36 -5.74
C THR A 51 -8.66 -1.41 -4.67
N PRO A 52 -8.21 -1.51 -3.40
CA PRO A 52 -8.63 -0.59 -2.35
C PRO A 52 -8.27 0.86 -2.72
N ALA A 53 -9.08 1.81 -2.24
CA ALA A 53 -8.84 3.23 -2.44
C ALA A 53 -8.82 3.95 -1.09
N CYS A 54 -8.36 5.22 -1.09
CA CYS A 54 -8.47 6.06 0.09
C CYS A 54 -9.91 6.06 0.64
N TRP A 55 -10.02 6.12 1.97
CA TRP A 55 -11.26 6.07 2.75
C TRP A 55 -11.95 4.71 2.82
N TRP A 56 -11.37 3.66 2.25
CA TRP A 56 -11.83 2.29 2.51
C TRP A 56 -11.40 1.85 3.91
N THR A 57 -12.21 1.03 4.58
CA THR A 57 -11.83 0.45 5.86
C THR A 57 -11.07 -0.86 5.66
N TYR A 58 -10.06 -1.13 6.48
CA TYR A 58 -9.33 -2.38 6.55
C TYR A 58 -9.52 -3.03 7.93
N LEU A 59 -10.44 -3.99 8.00
CA LEU A 59 -10.82 -4.65 9.26
C LEU A 59 -10.65 -6.15 9.11
N ASN A 60 -10.00 -6.80 10.08
CA ASN A 60 -9.78 -8.26 10.10
C ASN A 60 -9.15 -8.82 8.81
N GLY A 61 -8.33 -8.03 8.11
CA GLY A 61 -7.69 -8.44 6.86
C GLY A 61 -8.51 -8.17 5.60
N GLU A 62 -9.70 -7.56 5.71
CA GLU A 62 -10.59 -7.29 4.58
C GLU A 62 -10.76 -5.79 4.32
N PHE A 63 -10.76 -5.42 3.03
CA PHE A 63 -11.03 -4.06 2.58
C PHE A 63 -12.51 -3.88 2.23
N SER A 64 -13.12 -2.79 2.69
CA SER A 64 -14.50 -2.43 2.35
C SER A 64 -14.60 -0.98 1.89
N ALA A 65 -15.35 -0.74 0.82
CA ALA A 65 -15.67 0.59 0.35
C ALA A 65 -16.60 1.32 1.34
N PRO A 66 -16.54 2.66 1.42
CA PRO A 66 -17.49 3.46 2.21
C PRO A 66 -18.92 3.42 1.68
#